data_AF-A0A8H3PF54-F1
#
_entry.id   AF-A0A8H3PF54-F1
#
_cell.length_a   1.000
_cell.length_b   1.000
_cell.length_c   1.000
_cell.angle_alpha   90.00
_cell.angle_beta   90.00
_cell.angle_gamma   90.00
#
_symmetry.space_group_name_H-M   'P 1'
#
loop_
_entity.id
_entity.type
_entity.pdbx_description
1 polymer ?
#
loop_
_entity_poly.entity_id
_entity_poly.type
_entity_poly.pdbx_seq_one_letter_code
_entity_poly.pdbx_strand_id
1 'polypeptide(L)'
;MRFSTLTASFITLLAGSAMADWKFEVWPTTDCSGTGTVIFSSSVPYKGNFNTRQGSFKIFALPASQHISFYTGSNQSGDISRYGSDLVGGPCVRNAPLSYGVYNN
;
A
#
# COMPACT_ATOMS: atom_id res chain seq x y z
N MET A 1 12.58 -44.08 42.98
CA MET A 1 13.06 -42.74 42.57
C MET A 1 12.47 -42.46 41.20
N ARG A 2 11.44 -41.60 41.14
CA ARG A 2 10.73 -41.26 39.90
C ARG A 2 11.28 -39.94 39.39
N PHE A 3 11.89 -39.94 38.21
CA PHE A 3 12.17 -38.72 37.46
C PHE A 3 11.17 -38.67 36.30
N SER A 4 10.18 -37.79 36.41
CA SER A 4 9.23 -37.54 35.34
C SER A 4 9.44 -36.12 34.84
N THR A 5 9.81 -36.09 33.57
CA THR A 5 10.33 -35.02 32.75
C THR A 5 9.41 -33.80 32.70
N LEU A 6 9.99 -32.61 32.91
CA LEU A 6 9.38 -31.33 32.60
C LEU A 6 9.38 -31.15 31.08
N THR A 7 8.20 -31.13 30.45
CA THR A 7 8.04 -30.63 29.09
C THR A 7 7.32 -29.30 29.15
N ALA A 8 8.07 -28.22 29.03
CA ALA A 8 7.52 -26.90 28.75
C ALA A 8 8.13 -26.43 27.42
N SER A 9 7.29 -26.23 26.42
CA SER A 9 7.63 -25.46 25.24
C SER A 9 6.37 -24.76 24.79
N PHE A 10 6.19 -23.55 25.31
CA PHE A 10 5.23 -22.59 24.81
C PHE A 10 5.74 -22.09 23.46
N ILE A 11 5.19 -22.63 22.38
CA ILE A 11 5.34 -22.02 21.05
C ILE A 11 4.29 -20.91 20.98
N THR A 12 4.70 -19.69 21.30
CA THR A 12 3.93 -18.50 20.91
C THR A 12 4.07 -18.36 19.40
N LEU A 13 3.08 -18.81 18.64
CA LEU A 13 2.92 -18.37 17.27
C LEU A 13 2.68 -16.86 17.33
N LEU A 14 3.67 -16.05 16.94
CA LEU A 14 3.38 -14.70 16.51
C LEU A 14 2.49 -14.85 15.28
N ALA A 15 1.19 -14.62 15.45
CA ALA A 15 0.34 -14.23 14.35
C ALA A 15 0.92 -12.92 13.80
N GLY A 16 1.87 -13.04 12.87
CA GLY A 16 2.10 -11.96 11.93
C GLY A 16 0.76 -11.74 11.26
N SER A 17 0.12 -10.63 11.57
CA SER A 17 -1.05 -10.18 10.84
C SER A 17 -0.64 -10.21 9.37
N ALA A 18 -1.23 -11.13 8.59
CA ALA A 18 -1.21 -11.00 7.14
C ALA A 18 -1.91 -9.67 6.87
N MET A 19 -1.14 -8.58 6.81
CA MET A 19 -1.67 -7.29 6.42
C MET A 19 -2.22 -7.51 5.01
N ALA A 20 -3.54 -7.40 4.87
CA ALA A 20 -4.19 -7.64 3.61
C ALA A 20 -3.48 -6.80 2.52
N ASP A 21 -3.20 -7.46 1.39
CA ASP A 21 -2.31 -6.94 0.37
C ASP A 21 -2.96 -5.70 -0.29
N TRP A 22 -2.27 -4.56 -0.25
CA TRP A 22 -2.69 -3.37 -0.97
C TRP A 22 -2.05 -3.36 -2.36
N LYS A 23 -2.79 -2.87 -3.35
CA LYS A 23 -2.36 -2.78 -4.75
C LYS A 23 -2.99 -1.58 -5.41
N PHE A 24 -2.16 -0.79 -6.08
CA PHE A 24 -2.59 0.25 -6.99
C PHE A 24 -1.67 0.31 -8.20
N GLU A 25 -2.07 1.01 -9.23
CA GLU A 25 -1.25 1.27 -10.39
C GLU A 25 -1.29 2.75 -10.70
N VAL A 26 -0.17 3.25 -11.21
CA VAL A 26 0.00 4.64 -11.61
C VAL A 26 0.38 4.71 -13.08
N TRP A 27 -0.09 5.74 -13.77
CA TRP A 27 0.18 5.97 -15.18
C TRP A 27 0.71 7.38 -15.40
N PRO A 28 1.64 7.58 -16.35
CA PRO A 28 2.03 8.91 -16.80
C PRO A 28 0.90 9.68 -17.51
N THR A 29 -0.04 8.95 -18.12
CA THR A 29 -1.24 9.48 -18.78
C THR A 29 -2.31 9.87 -17.77
N THR A 30 -3.32 10.63 -18.19
CA THR A 30 -4.35 11.17 -17.29
C THR A 30 -5.63 10.33 -17.20
N ASP A 31 -5.70 9.23 -17.94
CA ASP A 31 -6.88 8.40 -18.16
C ASP A 31 -6.61 6.90 -17.90
N CYS A 32 -5.53 6.58 -17.18
CA CYS A 32 -5.09 5.21 -16.87
C CYS A 32 -4.91 4.34 -18.13
N SER A 33 -4.49 4.95 -19.23
CA SER A 33 -4.23 4.29 -20.51
C SER A 33 -2.73 3.99 -20.70
N GLY A 34 -2.42 2.99 -21.53
CA GLY A 34 -1.05 2.59 -21.84
C GLY A 34 -0.37 1.82 -20.70
N THR A 35 0.97 1.86 -20.68
CA THR A 35 1.78 1.11 -19.70
C THR A 35 1.82 1.84 -18.36
N GLY A 36 1.20 1.25 -17.34
CA GLY A 36 1.29 1.71 -15.96
C GLY A 36 2.39 1.01 -15.17
N THR A 37 2.63 1.51 -13.97
CA THR A 37 3.51 0.87 -12.98
C THR A 37 2.65 0.35 -11.83
N VAL A 38 2.58 -0.97 -11.70
CA VAL A 38 1.84 -1.63 -10.63
C VAL A 38 2.67 -1.57 -9.36
N ILE A 39 2.07 -1.11 -8.28
CA ILE A 39 2.66 -1.04 -6.94
C ILE A 39 1.81 -1.89 -6.00
N PHE A 40 2.45 -2.83 -5.31
CA PHE A 40 1.76 -3.75 -4.42
C PHE A 40 2.64 -4.13 -3.23
N SER A 41 1.97 -4.47 -2.13
CA SER A 41 2.56 -4.63 -0.80
C SER A 41 3.74 -5.61 -0.72
N SER A 42 3.78 -6.60 -1.61
CA SER A 42 4.81 -7.65 -1.58
C SER A 42 6.10 -7.28 -2.31
N SER A 43 6.13 -6.19 -3.09
CA SER A 43 7.28 -5.83 -3.94
C SER A 43 7.94 -4.50 -3.59
N VAL A 44 7.26 -3.64 -2.83
CA VAL A 44 7.74 -2.30 -2.51
C VAL A 44 7.51 -1.94 -1.03
N PRO A 45 8.28 -0.99 -0.48
CA PRO A 45 7.97 -0.43 0.83
C PRO A 45 6.60 0.27 0.84
N TYR A 46 6.03 0.45 2.04
CA TYR A 46 4.79 1.18 2.25
C TYR A 46 4.85 2.66 1.84
N LYS A 47 6.03 3.19 1.52
CA LYS A 47 6.24 4.58 1.09
C LYS A 47 7.30 4.62 0.00
N GLY A 48 7.16 5.53 -0.96
CA GLY A 48 8.15 5.66 -2.02
C GLY A 48 7.94 6.89 -2.88
N ASN A 49 8.99 7.23 -3.63
CA ASN A 49 8.94 8.23 -4.69
C ASN A 49 8.62 7.55 -6.02
N PHE A 50 7.94 8.26 -6.89
CA PHE A 50 7.83 7.86 -8.29
C PHE A 50 9.04 8.39 -9.07
N ASN A 51 9.64 7.52 -9.88
CA ASN A 51 10.79 7.90 -10.72
C ASN A 51 10.37 8.76 -11.92
N THR A 52 9.11 8.66 -12.33
CA THR A 52 8.50 9.44 -13.41
C THR A 52 7.30 10.21 -12.88
N ARG A 53 6.97 11.32 -13.54
CA ARG A 53 5.77 12.09 -13.21
C ARG A 53 4.53 11.29 -13.59
N GLN A 54 3.66 11.06 -12.62
CA GLN A 54 2.38 10.40 -12.84
C GLN A 54 1.32 11.42 -13.30
N GLY A 55 0.29 10.96 -13.99
CA GLY A 55 -0.86 11.75 -14.44
C GLY A 55 -2.20 11.17 -13.99
N SER A 56 -2.22 9.88 -13.62
CA SER A 56 -3.38 9.21 -13.04
C SER A 56 -3.02 7.97 -12.24
N PHE A 57 -3.98 7.46 -11.47
CA PHE A 57 -3.85 6.21 -10.73
C PHE A 57 -5.19 5.49 -10.56
N LYS A 58 -5.12 4.22 -10.17
CA LYS A 58 -6.27 3.39 -9.82
C LYS A 58 -5.90 2.43 -8.69
N ILE A 59 -6.79 2.32 -7.71
CA ILE A 59 -6.62 1.43 -6.57
C ILE A 59 -7.37 0.12 -6.87
N PHE A 60 -6.64 -1.00 -6.81
CA PHE A 60 -7.18 -2.34 -7.12
C PHE A 60 -7.43 -3.18 -5.87
N ALA A 61 -6.67 -2.95 -4.82
CA ALA A 61 -6.87 -3.56 -3.52
C ALA A 61 -6.40 -2.60 -2.43
N LEU A 62 -7.18 -2.45 -1.37
CA LEU A 62 -6.79 -1.73 -0.19
C LEU A 62 -7.61 -2.25 1.00
N PRO A 63 -6.99 -2.71 2.10
CA PRO A 63 -7.71 -3.12 3.29
C PRO A 63 -8.54 -1.97 3.86
N ALA A 64 -9.72 -2.27 4.40
CA ALA A 64 -10.60 -1.26 5.00
C ALA A 64 -9.97 -0.52 6.20
N SER A 65 -8.96 -1.11 6.84
CA SER A 65 -8.20 -0.50 7.93
C SER A 65 -7.05 0.40 7.45
N GLN A 66 -6.90 0.61 6.14
CA GLN A 66 -5.80 1.37 5.55
C GLN A 66 -6.29 2.50 4.64
N HIS A 67 -5.42 3.47 4.42
CA HIS A 67 -5.55 4.48 3.38
C HIS A 67 -4.23 4.66 2.62
N ILE A 68 -4.34 5.04 1.35
CA ILE A 68 -3.22 5.47 0.52
C ILE A 68 -3.20 7.00 0.51
N SER A 69 -2.06 7.57 0.82
CA SER A 69 -1.77 9.00 0.71
C SER A 69 -0.89 9.26 -0.49
N PHE A 70 -1.31 10.17 -1.36
CA PHE A 70 -0.53 10.66 -2.48
C PHE A 70 -0.10 12.10 -2.22
N TYR A 71 1.14 12.41 -2.55
CA TYR A 71 1.79 13.68 -2.23
C TYR A 71 2.23 14.40 -3.51
N THR A 72 2.09 15.72 -3.54
CA THR A 72 2.54 16.55 -4.67
C THR A 72 4.05 16.75 -4.71
N GLY A 73 4.75 16.54 -3.58
CA GLY A 73 6.20 16.57 -3.47
C GLY A 73 6.83 15.19 -3.27
N SER A 74 8.14 15.11 -3.51
CA SER A 74 8.95 13.93 -3.19
C SER A 74 9.09 13.74 -1.67
N ASN A 75 9.39 12.52 -1.23
CA ASN A 75 9.59 12.16 0.17
C ASN A 75 8.42 12.54 1.08
N GLN A 76 7.19 12.31 0.60
CA GLN A 76 5.95 12.59 1.33
C GLN A 76 5.80 14.07 1.75
N SER A 77 6.21 14.99 0.88
CA SER A 77 6.12 16.44 1.11
C SER A 77 5.04 17.10 0.24
N GLY A 78 4.71 18.36 0.55
CA GLY A 78 3.69 19.13 -0.17
C GLY A 78 2.26 18.75 0.23
N ASP A 79 1.32 19.04 -0.67
CA ASP A 79 -0.10 18.76 -0.46
C ASP A 79 -0.38 17.26 -0.53
N ILE A 80 -1.35 16.83 0.28
CA ILE A 80 -1.72 15.43 0.46
C ILE A 80 -3.15 15.18 -0.01
N SER A 81 -3.34 14.09 -0.75
CA SER A 81 -4.65 13.51 -1.04
C SER A 81 -4.72 12.10 -0.46
N ARG A 82 -5.75 11.81 0.33
CA ARG A 82 -5.93 10.51 0.98
C ARG A 82 -7.09 9.76 0.35
N TYR A 83 -6.92 8.46 0.15
CA TYR A 83 -7.88 7.60 -0.52
C TYR A 83 -8.04 6.29 0.27
N GLY A 84 -9.28 5.95 0.61
CA GLY A 84 -9.64 4.76 1.38
C GLY A 84 -10.08 3.59 0.50
N SER A 85 -10.62 2.56 1.14
CA SER A 85 -11.11 1.36 0.45
C SER A 85 -12.37 1.60 -0.38
N ASP A 86 -13.02 2.76 -0.24
CA ASP A 86 -14.16 3.22 -1.03
C ASP A 86 -13.83 3.41 -2.52
N LEU A 87 -12.55 3.61 -2.86
CA LEU A 87 -12.07 3.77 -4.24
C LEU A 87 -11.54 2.48 -4.87
N VAL A 88 -11.54 1.37 -4.15
CA VAL A 88 -11.07 0.08 -4.66
C VAL A 88 -11.96 -0.39 -5.81
N GLY A 89 -11.35 -0.66 -6.97
CA GLY A 89 -12.08 -1.02 -8.18
C GLY A 89 -12.80 0.15 -8.87
N GLY A 90 -12.69 1.36 -8.31
CA GLY A 90 -13.33 2.58 -8.79
C GLY A 90 -12.81 3.12 -10.13
N PRO A 91 -13.22 4.34 -10.51
CA PRO A 91 -12.77 4.97 -11.75
C PRO A 91 -11.28 5.32 -11.69
N CYS A 92 -10.71 5.58 -12.87
CA CYS A 92 -9.38 6.18 -12.95
C CYS A 92 -9.40 7.58 -12.31
N VAL A 93 -8.45 7.85 -11.42
CA VAL A 93 -8.33 9.15 -10.76
C VAL A 93 -7.24 9.96 -11.43
N ARG A 94 -7.59 11.11 -11.99
CA ARG A 94 -6.63 12.05 -12.58
C ARG A 94 -5.93 12.84 -11.49
N ASN A 95 -4.68 12.50 -11.22
CA ASN A 95 -3.82 13.17 -10.24
C ASN A 95 -2.35 12.97 -10.63
N ALA A 96 -1.49 13.93 -10.30
CA ALA A 96 -0.07 13.90 -10.65
C ALA A 96 0.84 13.81 -9.41
N PRO A 97 0.76 12.72 -8.62
CA PRO A 97 1.58 12.59 -7.44
C PRO A 97 3.06 12.32 -7.77
N LEU A 98 3.94 12.76 -6.87
CA LEU A 98 5.39 12.50 -6.92
C LEU A 98 5.85 11.46 -5.89
N SER A 99 5.07 11.24 -4.83
CA SER A 99 5.33 10.18 -3.88
C SER A 99 4.03 9.64 -3.26
N TYR A 100 4.14 8.48 -2.61
CA TYR A 100 3.03 7.83 -1.93
C TYR A 100 3.42 7.35 -0.53
N GLY A 101 2.41 7.08 0.28
CA GLY A 101 2.52 6.33 1.53
C GLY A 101 1.23 5.59 1.85
N VAL A 102 1.34 4.37 2.34
CA VAL A 102 0.22 3.52 2.77
C VAL A 102 0.28 3.41 4.29
N TYR A 103 -0.84 3.70 4.93
CA TYR A 103 -0.94 3.83 6.39
C TYR A 103 -2.19 3.14 6.90
N ASN A 104 -2.19 2.78 8.18
CA ASN A 104 -3.42 2.41 8.88
C ASN A 104 -4.25 3.68 9.13
N ASN A 105 -5.58 3.51 9.13
CA ASN A 105 -6.53 4.56 9.53
C ASN A 105 -6.44 4.89 11.02
#